data_AF-A0A933CW41-F1
#
_entry.id   AF-A0A933CW41-F1
#
_cell.length_a   1.000
_cell.length_b   1.000
_cell.length_c   1.000
_cell.angle_alpha   90.00
_cell.angle_beta   90.00
_cell.angle_gamma   90.00
#
_symmetry.space_group_name_H-M   'P 1'
#
loop_
_entity.id
_entity.type
_entity.pdbx_description
1 polymer ?
#
loop_
_entity_poly.entity_id
_entity_poly.type
_entity_poly.pdbx_seq_one_letter_code
_entity_poly.pdbx_strand_id
1 'polypeptide(L)'
;MDEKIREQEPALRDICTRFLERFSGYGKEKGFVFTLNQDLFVERWCASDKTLIKIPGIGAHPDWFTARFTYPLQSEHWMELPDATRLEKNKKHFYSENWGSLGYVKLHGLYGWHGKYAMIIGKTKTEQIKDEPVINWWAELFQQVLREAENLVVIGYSFRDEHINEWILERMQHGLRLHIINPKPMAEFRNSLVNLHGNDPIPQPLSSQMSEIWEKLGPYYPHSVPDFFVKNHTNLTPEGERFFDSLGL
;
A
#
# COMPACT_ATOMS: atom_id res chain seq x y z
N MET A 1 2.73 21.08 -10.24
CA MET A 1 1.52 20.26 -10.49
C MET A 1 0.89 20.84 -11.73
N ASP A 2 0.75 20.03 -12.77
CA ASP A 2 0.30 20.45 -14.09
C ASP A 2 -1.10 21.09 -13.99
N GLU A 3 -1.34 22.20 -14.69
CA GLU A 3 -2.58 22.98 -14.61
C GLU A 3 -3.81 22.12 -14.95
N LYS A 4 -3.64 21.14 -15.84
CA LYS A 4 -4.65 20.15 -16.23
C LYS A 4 -5.06 19.18 -15.11
N ILE A 5 -4.18 18.92 -14.14
CA ILE A 5 -4.49 18.03 -13.00
C ILE A 5 -5.37 18.74 -11.97
N ARG A 6 -5.24 20.07 -11.84
CA ARG A 6 -6.08 20.88 -10.92
C ARG A 6 -7.52 20.96 -11.39
N GLU A 7 -7.77 21.01 -12.69
CA GLU A 7 -9.14 21.08 -13.24
C GLU A 7 -9.89 19.74 -13.12
N GLN A 8 -9.19 18.61 -13.12
CA GLN A 8 -9.77 17.27 -12.96
C GLN A 8 -9.80 16.81 -11.49
N GLU A 9 -9.26 17.62 -10.58
CA GLU A 9 -9.03 17.27 -9.18
C GLU A 9 -10.31 16.80 -8.46
N PRO A 10 -11.51 17.40 -8.62
CA PRO A 10 -12.72 16.92 -7.94
C PRO A 10 -13.29 15.60 -8.46
N ALA A 11 -13.09 15.28 -9.74
CA ALA A 11 -13.60 14.03 -10.34
C ALA A 11 -12.65 12.86 -10.05
N LEU A 12 -11.34 13.08 -10.22
CA LEU A 12 -10.32 12.18 -9.68
C LEU A 12 -10.49 12.02 -8.17
N ARG A 13 -11.06 13.05 -7.52
CA ARG A 13 -11.43 12.98 -6.13
C ARG A 13 -12.41 11.83 -5.88
N ASP A 14 -13.65 11.98 -6.27
CA ASP A 14 -14.69 10.97 -6.03
C ASP A 14 -14.22 9.52 -6.33
N ILE A 15 -13.50 9.34 -7.44
CA ILE A 15 -12.94 8.05 -7.87
C ILE A 15 -12.05 7.38 -6.83
N CYS A 16 -11.16 8.13 -6.18
CA CYS A 16 -10.19 7.55 -5.26
C CYS A 16 -10.81 7.19 -3.92
N THR A 17 -11.75 8.01 -3.43
CA THR A 17 -12.57 7.62 -2.27
C THR A 17 -13.33 6.34 -2.60
N ARG A 18 -14.04 6.30 -3.72
CA ARG A 18 -14.83 5.13 -4.11
C ARG A 18 -13.97 3.89 -4.26
N PHE A 19 -12.77 4.01 -4.83
CA PHE A 19 -11.81 2.91 -4.93
C PHE A 19 -11.39 2.39 -3.55
N LEU A 20 -10.94 3.27 -2.64
CA LEU A 20 -10.49 2.89 -1.30
C LEU A 20 -11.63 2.31 -0.45
N GLU A 21 -12.84 2.85 -0.57
CA GLU A 21 -14.03 2.36 0.12
C GLU A 21 -14.36 0.90 -0.23
N ARG A 22 -13.99 0.42 -1.42
CA ARG A 22 -14.17 -1.01 -1.79
C ARG A 22 -13.33 -1.96 -0.94
N PHE A 23 -12.25 -1.46 -0.34
CA PHE A 23 -11.42 -2.22 0.59
C PHE A 23 -11.82 -1.97 2.04
N SER A 24 -12.96 -1.30 2.31
CA SER A 24 -13.47 -1.18 3.67
C SER A 24 -14.13 -2.49 4.11
N GLY A 25 -13.89 -2.88 5.35
CA GLY A 25 -14.57 -4.02 5.96
C GLY A 25 -16.06 -3.74 6.22
N TYR A 26 -16.85 -4.80 6.31
CA TYR A 26 -18.27 -4.74 6.62
C TYR A 26 -18.56 -5.28 8.03
N GLY A 27 -19.42 -4.61 8.78
CA GLY A 27 -19.78 -5.01 10.14
C GLY A 27 -18.57 -5.03 11.08
N LYS A 28 -18.16 -6.22 11.52
CA LYS A 28 -17.01 -6.39 12.44
C LYS A 28 -15.69 -6.59 11.70
N GLU A 29 -15.74 -6.89 10.40
CA GLU A 29 -14.55 -7.09 9.58
C GLU A 29 -13.85 -5.76 9.32
N LYS A 30 -12.55 -5.85 9.06
CA LYS A 30 -11.72 -4.71 8.67
C LYS A 30 -11.09 -5.05 7.34
N GLY A 31 -11.09 -4.09 6.45
CA GLY A 31 -10.29 -4.19 5.25
C GLY A 31 -9.05 -3.32 5.36
N PHE A 32 -8.10 -3.53 4.45
CA PHE A 32 -6.74 -3.06 4.62
C PHE A 32 -6.14 -2.54 3.32
N VAL A 33 -5.38 -1.47 3.45
CA VAL A 33 -4.47 -0.97 2.42
C VAL A 33 -3.08 -0.89 3.05
N PHE A 34 -2.13 -1.59 2.44
CA PHE A 34 -0.73 -1.59 2.86
C PHE A 34 0.10 -0.80 1.86
N THR A 35 0.98 0.07 2.36
CA THR A 35 1.99 0.74 1.54
C THR A 35 3.38 0.50 2.12
N LEU A 36 4.38 0.38 1.26
CA LEU A 36 5.76 0.22 1.68
C LEU A 36 6.37 1.56 2.07
N ASN A 37 6.22 2.61 1.26
CA ASN A 37 6.81 3.93 1.51
C ASN A 37 5.73 5.04 1.45
N GLN A 38 6.17 6.30 1.34
CA GLN A 38 5.29 7.44 1.08
C GLN A 38 4.55 7.27 -0.24
N ASP A 39 3.26 6.98 -0.14
CA ASP A 39 2.27 7.08 -1.19
C ASP A 39 1.60 8.45 -1.09
N LEU A 40 2.36 9.46 -1.54
CA LEU A 40 1.94 10.86 -1.56
C LEU A 40 0.55 11.07 -2.15
N PHE A 41 0.07 10.15 -2.99
CA PHE A 41 -1.28 10.14 -3.50
C PHE A 41 -2.33 10.02 -2.38
N VAL A 42 -2.39 8.87 -1.69
CA VAL A 42 -3.38 8.58 -0.63
C VAL A 42 -3.16 9.49 0.58
N GLU A 43 -1.91 9.86 0.85
CA GLU A 43 -1.58 10.78 1.92
C GLU A 43 -2.13 12.21 1.65
N ARG A 44 -1.83 12.81 0.49
CA ARG A 44 -2.33 14.16 0.13
C ARG A 44 -3.85 14.18 0.03
N TRP A 45 -4.39 13.08 -0.44
CA TRP A 45 -5.81 12.80 -0.51
C TRP A 45 -6.48 12.88 0.86
N CYS A 46 -6.06 12.03 1.80
CA CYS A 46 -6.63 11.94 3.15
C CYS A 46 -6.25 13.11 4.06
N ALA A 47 -5.24 13.90 3.71
CA ALA A 47 -4.95 15.17 4.39
C ALA A 47 -6.17 16.09 4.46
N SER A 48 -7.06 15.99 3.45
CA SER A 48 -8.27 16.80 3.32
C SER A 48 -9.53 16.18 3.93
N ASP A 49 -9.51 14.88 4.22
CA ASP A 49 -10.62 14.13 4.83
C ASP A 49 -10.06 13.12 5.84
N LYS A 50 -10.01 13.55 7.10
CA LYS A 50 -9.39 12.82 8.22
C LYS A 50 -10.22 11.64 8.73
N THR A 51 -11.37 11.33 8.10
CA THR A 51 -12.34 10.36 8.64
C THR A 51 -12.22 8.96 8.04
N LEU A 52 -11.83 8.86 6.77
CA LEU A 52 -11.81 7.60 6.03
C LEU A 52 -10.65 6.68 6.43
N ILE A 53 -9.46 7.25 6.65
CA ILE A 53 -8.23 6.48 6.86
C ILE A 53 -7.76 6.59 8.31
N LYS A 54 -7.53 5.43 8.92
CA LYS A 54 -6.90 5.31 10.24
C LYS A 54 -5.65 4.44 10.15
N ILE A 55 -4.58 4.90 10.79
CA ILE A 55 -3.33 4.17 10.91
C ILE A 55 -3.36 3.37 12.23
N PRO A 56 -3.28 2.03 12.19
CA PRO A 56 -3.24 1.22 13.40
C PRO A 56 -2.08 1.65 14.30
N GLY A 57 -2.30 1.76 15.61
CA GLY A 57 -1.21 1.99 16.58
C GLY A 57 -0.89 3.43 16.88
N ILE A 58 -1.50 4.39 16.17
CA ILE A 58 -1.09 5.80 16.23
C ILE A 58 -2.20 6.74 16.70
N GLY A 59 -3.42 6.23 16.77
CA GLY A 59 -4.58 6.99 17.19
C GLY A 59 -4.99 8.03 16.14
N ALA A 60 -6.03 8.81 16.44
CA ALA A 60 -6.50 9.89 15.58
C ALA A 60 -5.60 11.12 15.76
N HIS A 61 -4.36 11.07 15.27
CA HIS A 61 -3.53 12.27 15.21
C HIS A 61 -4.02 13.12 14.03
N PRO A 62 -4.55 14.34 14.26
CA PRO A 62 -5.18 15.11 13.20
C PRO A 62 -4.20 15.41 12.05
N ASP A 63 -2.90 15.50 12.33
CA ASP A 63 -1.90 15.90 11.35
C ASP A 63 -0.87 14.79 11.09
N TRP A 64 -1.29 13.52 11.17
CA TRP A 64 -0.41 12.37 10.85
C TRP A 64 0.21 12.46 9.45
N PHE A 65 -0.43 13.22 8.56
CA PHE A 65 0.16 13.69 7.32
C PHE A 65 -0.20 15.15 7.09
N THR A 66 0.78 15.96 6.69
CA THR A 66 0.58 17.36 6.28
C THR A 66 1.10 17.54 4.85
N ALA A 67 0.22 17.95 3.94
CA ALA A 67 0.59 18.32 2.57
C ALA A 67 1.23 19.73 2.47
N ARG A 68 1.58 20.37 3.60
CA ARG A 68 2.08 21.75 3.66
C ARG A 68 3.58 21.80 3.44
N PHE A 69 4.03 21.41 2.24
CA PHE A 69 5.45 21.35 1.86
C PHE A 69 6.15 22.73 1.81
N THR A 70 5.40 23.83 1.87
CA THR A 70 5.93 25.20 1.79
C THR A 70 6.31 25.78 3.15
N TYR A 71 6.04 25.09 4.26
CA TYR A 71 6.37 25.55 5.60
C TYR A 71 7.49 24.68 6.19
N PRO A 72 8.47 25.28 6.89
CA PRO A 72 9.48 24.50 7.60
C PRO A 72 8.83 23.61 8.66
N LEU A 73 9.34 22.38 8.80
CA LEU A 73 8.93 21.46 9.85
C LEU A 73 9.16 22.09 11.22
N GLN A 74 8.11 22.14 12.05
CA GLN A 74 8.15 22.58 13.45
C GLN A 74 8.19 21.36 14.37
N SER A 75 8.54 21.56 15.64
CA SER A 75 8.54 20.51 16.67
C SER A 75 7.21 19.74 16.74
N GLU A 76 6.10 20.43 16.53
CA GLU A 76 4.75 19.84 16.64
C GLU A 76 4.36 19.00 15.42
N HIS A 77 5.10 19.11 14.31
CA HIS A 77 4.88 18.26 13.12
C HIS A 77 5.52 16.89 13.27
N TRP A 78 6.35 16.71 14.31
CA TRP A 78 7.01 15.45 14.59
C TRP A 78 6.11 14.55 15.43
N MET A 79 6.01 13.30 15.00
CA MET A 79 5.25 12.28 15.71
C MET A 79 6.20 11.32 16.41
N GLU A 80 6.06 11.20 17.73
CA GLU A 80 6.74 10.16 18.49
C GLU A 80 6.04 8.82 18.31
N LEU A 81 6.85 7.80 18.02
CA LEU A 81 6.38 6.43 17.95
C LEU A 81 5.88 5.96 19.33
N PRO A 82 4.80 5.16 19.37
CA PRO A 82 4.29 4.67 20.64
C PRO A 82 5.32 3.74 21.29
N ASP A 83 5.61 3.95 22.57
CA ASP A 83 6.30 2.95 23.38
C ASP A 83 5.47 1.66 23.49
N ALA A 84 6.06 0.60 24.07
CA ALA A 84 5.40 -0.70 24.21
C ALA A 84 4.05 -0.62 24.95
N THR A 85 3.93 0.26 25.96
CA THR A 85 2.70 0.37 26.76
C THR A 85 1.60 1.08 25.96
N ARG A 86 1.93 2.17 25.27
CA ARG A 86 1.02 2.90 24.38
C ARG A 86 0.62 2.03 23.19
N LEU A 87 1.54 1.25 22.64
CA LEU A 87 1.27 0.32 21.55
C LEU A 87 0.26 -0.75 21.96
N GLU A 88 0.42 -1.39 23.12
CA GLU A 88 -0.53 -2.40 23.60
C GLU A 88 -1.93 -1.83 23.83
N LYS A 89 -2.04 -0.60 24.35
CA LYS A 89 -3.33 0.11 24.42
C LYS A 89 -3.93 0.33 23.03
N ASN A 90 -3.11 0.74 22.07
CA ASN A 90 -3.57 1.03 20.72
C ASN A 90 -3.96 -0.24 19.94
N LYS A 91 -3.30 -1.38 20.17
CA LYS A 91 -3.70 -2.70 19.66
C LYS A 91 -5.09 -3.09 20.16
N LYS A 92 -5.34 -2.97 21.46
CA LYS A 92 -6.67 -3.25 22.04
C LYS A 92 -7.75 -2.37 21.42
N HIS A 93 -7.46 -1.09 21.21
CA HIS A 93 -8.40 -0.19 20.54
C HIS A 93 -8.60 -0.55 19.07
N PHE A 94 -7.54 -0.93 18.34
CA PHE A 94 -7.63 -1.37 16.94
C PHE A 94 -8.59 -2.55 16.76
N TYR A 95 -8.56 -3.54 17.65
CA TYR A 95 -9.48 -4.69 17.60
C TYR A 95 -10.89 -4.40 18.15
N SER A 96 -11.17 -3.17 18.59
CA SER A 96 -12.53 -2.80 19.04
C SER A 96 -13.47 -2.51 17.87
N GLU A 97 -14.78 -2.69 18.10
CA GLU A 97 -15.82 -2.45 17.07
C GLU A 97 -15.84 -0.99 16.60
N ASN A 98 -15.42 -0.04 17.44
CA ASN A 98 -15.47 1.40 17.16
C ASN A 98 -14.23 1.95 16.44
N TRP A 99 -13.24 1.10 16.11
CA TRP A 99 -12.01 1.61 15.50
C TRP A 99 -12.21 2.13 14.09
N GLY A 100 -13.03 1.48 13.27
CA GLY A 100 -13.19 1.81 11.84
C GLY A 100 -13.14 0.56 10.96
N SER A 101 -13.57 0.74 9.71
CA SER A 101 -13.69 -0.31 8.70
C SER A 101 -12.47 -0.45 7.79
N LEU A 102 -11.64 0.60 7.64
CA LEU A 102 -10.47 0.60 6.76
C LEU A 102 -9.19 0.92 7.53
N GLY A 103 -8.28 -0.05 7.57
CA GLY A 103 -6.94 0.10 8.13
C GLY A 103 -5.92 0.44 7.05
N TYR A 104 -5.15 1.49 7.28
CA TYR A 104 -4.14 1.95 6.34
C TYR A 104 -2.76 1.86 6.99
N VAL A 105 -1.90 1.00 6.45
CA VAL A 105 -0.73 0.47 7.16
C VAL A 105 0.55 0.76 6.39
N LYS A 106 1.57 1.28 7.08
CA LYS A 106 2.84 1.76 6.51
C LYS A 106 3.99 0.81 6.85
N LEU A 107 4.31 -0.13 5.97
CA LEU A 107 5.26 -1.20 6.29
C LEU A 107 6.71 -0.74 6.46
N HIS A 108 7.12 0.40 5.90
CA HIS A 108 8.47 0.99 6.11
C HIS A 108 8.46 2.34 6.84
N GLY A 109 7.41 2.62 7.62
CA GLY A 109 7.31 3.84 8.40
C GLY A 109 6.86 5.06 7.59
N LEU A 110 7.08 6.25 8.16
CA LEU A 110 6.45 7.49 7.73
C LEU A 110 7.40 8.68 7.85
N TYR A 111 7.17 9.68 7.02
CA TYR A 111 7.86 10.97 7.14
C TYR A 111 7.36 11.74 8.35
N GLY A 112 8.26 12.48 9.00
CA GLY A 112 7.90 13.31 10.15
C GLY A 112 7.81 12.54 11.46
N TRP A 113 8.42 11.36 11.55
CA TRP A 113 8.43 10.54 12.76
C TRP A 113 9.77 10.61 13.49
N HIS A 114 9.72 10.62 14.82
CA HIS A 114 10.90 10.50 15.68
C HIS A 114 10.97 9.10 16.31
N GLY A 115 12.10 8.45 16.09
CA GLY A 115 12.41 7.11 16.57
C GLY A 115 13.71 6.61 15.94
N LYS A 116 14.27 5.53 16.48
CA LYS A 116 15.51 4.93 15.96
C LYS A 116 15.35 4.47 14.50
N TYR A 117 14.16 3.98 14.15
CA TYR A 117 13.81 3.51 12.82
C TYR A 117 12.48 4.09 12.34
N ALA A 118 12.34 5.42 12.45
CA ALA A 118 11.17 6.15 11.94
C ALA A 118 10.86 5.90 10.46
N MET A 119 11.89 5.53 9.68
CA MET A 119 11.78 5.15 8.27
C MET A 119 12.72 3.97 8.01
N ILE A 120 12.18 2.90 7.42
CA ILE A 120 12.92 1.67 7.11
C ILE A 120 13.55 1.79 5.72
N ILE A 121 14.87 1.89 5.66
CA ILE A 121 15.63 2.09 4.42
C ILE A 121 16.93 1.30 4.42
N GLY A 122 17.44 1.02 3.21
CA GLY A 122 18.70 0.31 3.03
C GLY A 122 18.53 -1.21 2.98
N LYS A 123 19.58 -1.94 3.37
CA LYS A 123 19.68 -3.40 3.19
C LYS A 123 19.29 -4.21 4.43
N THR A 124 19.21 -3.58 5.60
CA THR A 124 18.92 -4.25 6.89
C THR A 124 17.48 -4.03 7.33
N LYS A 125 16.53 -4.05 6.38
CA LYS A 125 15.14 -3.66 6.63
C LYS A 125 14.46 -4.60 7.62
N THR A 126 14.71 -5.90 7.51
CA THR A 126 14.15 -6.92 8.38
C THR A 126 14.55 -6.69 9.84
N GLU A 127 15.81 -6.37 10.10
CA GLU A 127 16.29 -6.07 11.46
C GLU A 127 15.67 -4.76 11.98
N GLN A 128 15.61 -3.72 11.14
CA GLN A 128 14.99 -2.45 11.52
C GLN A 128 13.50 -2.58 11.85
N ILE A 129 12.76 -3.38 11.06
CA ILE A 129 11.35 -3.70 11.31
C ILE A 129 11.20 -4.36 12.67
N LYS A 130 12.02 -5.38 12.96
CA LYS A 130 11.96 -6.14 14.21
C LYS A 130 12.27 -5.28 15.43
N ASP A 131 13.21 -4.35 15.30
CA ASP A 131 13.65 -3.49 16.40
C ASP A 131 12.64 -2.37 16.74
N GLU A 132 11.71 -2.04 15.85
CA GLU A 132 10.72 -0.96 16.03
C GLU A 132 9.32 -1.54 16.28
N PRO A 133 8.82 -1.54 17.54
CA PRO A 133 7.64 -2.31 17.94
C PRO A 133 6.38 -2.08 17.10
N VAL A 134 6.11 -0.82 16.70
CA VAL A 134 4.92 -0.50 15.90
C VAL A 134 5.06 -1.01 14.46
N ILE A 135 6.25 -0.92 13.88
CA ILE A 135 6.53 -1.37 12.52
C ILE A 135 6.55 -2.90 12.47
N ASN A 136 7.13 -3.56 13.47
CA ASN A 136 7.04 -5.00 13.62
C ASN A 136 5.59 -5.47 13.68
N TRP A 137 4.75 -4.81 14.48
CA TRP A 137 3.32 -5.16 14.55
C TRP A 137 2.60 -4.96 13.21
N TRP A 138 2.96 -3.94 12.43
CA TRP A 138 2.40 -3.77 11.08
C TRP A 138 2.83 -4.84 10.09
N ALA A 139 4.08 -5.31 10.18
CA ALA A 139 4.53 -6.47 9.41
C ALA A 139 3.75 -7.74 9.81
N GLU A 140 3.55 -7.98 11.11
CA GLU A 140 2.72 -9.07 11.62
C GLU A 140 1.27 -8.98 11.11
N LEU A 141 0.71 -7.76 11.11
CA LEU A 141 -0.64 -7.49 10.62
C LEU A 141 -0.75 -7.77 9.11
N PHE A 142 0.24 -7.37 8.32
CA PHE A 142 0.27 -7.69 6.88
C PHE A 142 0.32 -9.18 6.64
N GLN A 143 1.20 -9.91 7.33
CA GLN A 143 1.26 -11.37 7.22
C GLN A 143 -0.04 -12.03 7.68
N GLN A 144 -0.69 -11.53 8.74
CA GLN A 144 -1.99 -12.03 9.18
C GLN A 144 -3.06 -11.85 8.10
N VAL A 145 -3.17 -10.65 7.54
CA VAL A 145 -4.15 -10.36 6.48
C VAL A 145 -3.84 -11.19 5.23
N LEU A 146 -2.58 -11.34 4.84
CA LEU A 146 -2.19 -12.19 3.72
C LEU A 146 -2.61 -13.65 3.93
N ARG A 147 -2.40 -14.22 5.14
CA ARG A 147 -2.81 -15.61 5.44
C ARG A 147 -4.28 -15.87 5.15
N GLU A 148 -5.13 -14.90 5.44
CA GLU A 148 -6.59 -15.02 5.24
C GLU A 148 -7.05 -14.55 3.85
N ALA A 149 -6.25 -13.75 3.14
CA ALA A 149 -6.61 -13.21 1.85
C ALA A 149 -6.62 -14.27 0.73
N GLU A 150 -7.65 -14.21 -0.12
CA GLU A 150 -7.71 -14.98 -1.37
C GLU A 150 -7.13 -14.21 -2.56
N ASN A 151 -7.23 -12.88 -2.52
CA ASN A 151 -6.76 -11.98 -3.57
C ASN A 151 -5.94 -10.84 -2.97
N LEU A 152 -4.82 -10.51 -3.62
CA LEU A 152 -4.02 -9.33 -3.30
C LEU A 152 -3.97 -8.42 -4.52
N VAL A 153 -4.43 -7.17 -4.38
CA VAL A 153 -4.33 -6.14 -5.41
C VAL A 153 -3.07 -5.33 -5.17
N VAL A 154 -2.19 -5.31 -6.17
CA VAL A 154 -0.93 -4.59 -6.14
C VAL A 154 -0.98 -3.45 -7.14
N ILE A 155 -0.72 -2.23 -6.66
CA ILE A 155 -0.75 -1.01 -7.46
C ILE A 155 0.60 -0.30 -7.33
N GLY A 156 1.31 -0.17 -8.45
CA GLY A 156 2.56 0.60 -8.49
C GLY A 156 3.72 0.03 -7.65
N TYR A 157 3.64 -1.21 -7.18
CA TYR A 157 4.73 -1.86 -6.47
C TYR A 157 5.80 -2.38 -7.46
N SER A 158 7.06 -2.15 -7.11
CA SER A 158 8.20 -2.50 -7.96
C SER A 158 8.79 -3.88 -7.68
N PHE A 159 8.30 -4.61 -6.67
CA PHE A 159 8.86 -5.90 -6.22
C PHE A 159 10.34 -5.83 -5.82
N ARG A 160 10.80 -4.67 -5.34
CA ARG A 160 12.20 -4.45 -4.88
C ARG A 160 12.44 -4.77 -3.43
N ASP A 161 11.39 -5.08 -2.68
CA ASP A 161 11.47 -5.39 -1.26
C ASP A 161 11.36 -6.91 -1.11
N GLU A 162 12.53 -7.56 -1.04
CA GLU A 162 12.67 -9.02 -1.02
C GLU A 162 11.84 -9.66 0.10
N HIS A 163 11.87 -9.10 1.31
CA HIS A 163 11.09 -9.60 2.46
C HIS A 163 9.58 -9.53 2.23
N ILE A 164 9.08 -8.53 1.51
CA ILE A 164 7.66 -8.42 1.15
C ILE A 164 7.30 -9.48 0.11
N ASN A 165 8.17 -9.65 -0.88
CA ASN A 165 8.00 -10.65 -1.93
C ASN A 165 8.01 -12.07 -1.34
N GLU A 166 8.82 -12.34 -0.31
CA GLU A 166 8.85 -13.62 0.41
C GLU A 166 7.47 -13.94 0.98
N TRP A 167 6.87 -13.02 1.73
CA TRP A 167 5.55 -13.20 2.34
C TRP A 167 4.44 -13.37 1.30
N ILE A 168 4.51 -12.61 0.20
CA ILE A 168 3.56 -12.75 -0.91
C ILE A 168 3.71 -14.12 -1.57
N LEU A 169 4.95 -14.54 -1.89
CA LEU A 169 5.22 -15.81 -2.56
C LEU A 169 4.80 -17.01 -1.70
N GLU A 170 5.15 -17.01 -0.41
CA GLU A 170 4.70 -18.02 0.55
C GLU A 170 3.17 -18.15 0.48
N ARG A 171 2.46 -17.03 0.53
CA ARG A 171 1.00 -17.05 0.50
C ARG A 171 0.44 -17.48 -0.86
N MET A 172 1.08 -17.13 -1.97
CA MET A 172 0.71 -17.61 -3.32
C MET A 172 0.84 -19.13 -3.44
N GLN A 173 1.80 -19.75 -2.76
CA GLN A 173 1.91 -21.22 -2.70
C GLN A 173 0.68 -21.88 -2.03
N HIS A 174 -0.06 -21.12 -1.23
CA HIS A 174 -1.31 -21.56 -0.59
C HIS A 174 -2.57 -21.04 -1.30
N GLY A 175 -2.46 -20.55 -2.54
CA GLY A 175 -3.63 -20.21 -3.38
C GLY A 175 -4.04 -18.74 -3.41
N LEU A 176 -3.23 -17.82 -2.87
CA LEU A 176 -3.46 -16.38 -3.07
C LEU A 176 -3.27 -16.00 -4.54
N ARG A 177 -4.25 -15.28 -5.09
CA ARG A 177 -4.19 -14.70 -6.43
C ARG A 177 -3.65 -13.28 -6.37
N LEU A 178 -2.61 -13.03 -7.16
CA LEU A 178 -1.97 -11.73 -7.24
C LEU A 178 -2.50 -10.96 -8.46
N HIS A 179 -3.21 -9.86 -8.21
CA HIS A 179 -3.75 -8.94 -9.22
C HIS A 179 -2.86 -7.72 -9.32
N ILE A 180 -2.33 -7.41 -10.50
CA ILE A 180 -1.45 -6.24 -10.70
C ILE A 180 -2.16 -5.18 -11.53
N ILE A 181 -2.26 -3.97 -10.98
CA ILE A 181 -2.66 -2.76 -11.71
C ILE A 181 -1.42 -1.91 -11.92
N ASN A 182 -1.05 -1.70 -13.19
CA ASN A 182 0.12 -0.90 -13.55
C ASN A 182 -0.09 -0.27 -14.93
N PRO A 183 0.13 1.04 -15.11
CA PRO A 183 -0.10 1.69 -16.40
C PRO A 183 0.84 1.22 -17.51
N LYS A 184 1.93 0.51 -17.19
CA LYS A 184 2.84 -0.03 -18.21
C LYS A 184 2.28 -1.30 -18.86
N PRO A 185 2.55 -1.53 -20.14
CA PRO A 185 2.35 -2.85 -20.74
C PRO A 185 3.10 -3.94 -19.96
N MET A 186 2.53 -5.14 -19.86
CA MET A 186 3.10 -6.26 -19.07
C MET A 186 4.55 -6.56 -19.45
N ALA A 187 4.89 -6.55 -20.74
CA ALA A 187 6.25 -6.80 -21.21
C ALA A 187 7.25 -5.74 -20.71
N GLU A 188 6.86 -4.46 -20.73
CA GLU A 188 7.69 -3.37 -20.20
C GLU A 188 7.83 -3.46 -18.68
N PHE A 189 6.75 -3.82 -17.99
CA PHE A 189 6.81 -4.04 -16.55
C PHE A 189 7.75 -5.20 -16.20
N ARG A 190 7.65 -6.33 -16.90
CA ARG A 190 8.58 -7.47 -16.73
C ARG A 190 10.03 -7.04 -16.90
N ASN A 191 10.32 -6.26 -17.94
CA ASN A 191 11.67 -5.74 -18.20
C ASN A 191 12.14 -4.81 -17.07
N SER A 192 11.23 -4.07 -16.42
CA SER A 192 11.58 -3.22 -15.28
C SER A 192 11.94 -4.00 -13.99
N LEU A 193 11.54 -5.27 -13.90
CA LEU A 193 11.90 -6.17 -12.80
C LEU A 193 13.32 -6.75 -12.95
N VAL A 194 13.84 -6.79 -14.19
CA VAL A 194 15.16 -7.30 -14.56
C VAL A 194 16.27 -6.27 -14.29
N ASN A 195 15.97 -4.97 -14.49
CA ASN A 195 16.98 -3.90 -14.42
C ASN A 195 17.07 -3.31 -13.01
N LEU A 196 17.88 -3.94 -12.15
CA LEU A 196 18.00 -3.54 -10.74
C LEU A 196 19.34 -2.92 -10.35
N HIS A 197 20.42 -3.13 -11.11
CA HIS A 197 21.72 -2.52 -10.81
C HIS A 197 22.52 -2.16 -12.08
N GLY A 198 22.87 -0.87 -12.21
CA GLY A 198 23.93 -0.38 -13.10
C GLY A 198 23.55 -0.20 -14.57
N ASN A 199 24.31 0.63 -15.27
CA ASN A 199 24.30 0.81 -16.72
C ASN A 199 24.79 -0.46 -17.47
N ASP A 200 24.59 -1.65 -16.91
CA ASP A 200 25.03 -2.88 -17.56
C ASP A 200 24.18 -3.11 -18.82
N PRO A 201 24.80 -3.21 -20.00
CA PRO A 201 24.10 -3.34 -21.27
C PRO A 201 23.44 -4.71 -21.45
N ILE A 202 23.59 -5.61 -20.48
CA ILE A 202 23.09 -6.99 -20.52
C ILE A 202 21.93 -7.10 -19.52
N PRO A 203 20.69 -7.38 -19.99
CA PRO A 203 19.57 -7.66 -19.11
C PRO A 203 19.90 -8.83 -18.18
N GLN A 204 19.89 -8.61 -16.88
CA GLN A 204 20.05 -9.69 -15.91
C GLN A 204 18.78 -10.56 -15.86
N PRO A 205 18.86 -11.86 -15.57
CA PRO A 205 17.64 -12.63 -15.32
C PRO A 205 16.91 -12.08 -14.09
N LEU A 206 15.60 -12.34 -14.01
CA LEU A 206 14.84 -12.14 -12.77
C LEU A 206 15.51 -12.93 -11.64
N SER A 207 15.42 -12.43 -10.40
CA SER A 207 15.78 -13.25 -9.24
C SER A 207 14.94 -14.54 -9.23
N SER A 208 15.41 -15.59 -8.55
CA SER A 208 14.65 -16.85 -8.42
C SER A 208 13.25 -16.59 -7.87
N GLN A 209 13.16 -15.84 -6.79
CA GLN A 209 11.91 -15.43 -6.16
C GLN A 209 10.98 -14.68 -7.13
N MET A 210 11.50 -13.68 -7.85
CA MET A 210 10.67 -12.91 -8.78
C MET A 210 10.26 -13.76 -9.99
N SER A 211 11.09 -14.73 -10.39
CA SER A 211 10.72 -15.69 -11.43
C SER A 211 9.53 -16.53 -10.98
N GLU A 212 9.54 -17.04 -9.74
CA GLU A 212 8.43 -17.81 -9.17
C GLU A 212 7.14 -16.98 -9.04
N ILE A 213 7.23 -15.75 -8.55
CA ILE A 213 6.07 -14.85 -8.49
C ILE A 213 5.54 -14.59 -9.90
N TRP A 214 6.42 -14.38 -10.87
CA TRP A 214 6.03 -14.11 -12.27
C TRP A 214 5.33 -15.30 -12.92
N GLU A 215 5.80 -16.52 -12.67
CA GLU A 215 5.19 -17.75 -13.19
C GLU A 215 3.80 -18.02 -12.59
N LYS A 216 3.56 -17.55 -11.36
CA LYS A 216 2.30 -17.71 -10.64
C LYS A 216 1.42 -16.46 -10.69
N LEU A 217 1.76 -15.50 -11.54
CA LEU A 217 1.06 -14.23 -11.60
C LEU A 217 -0.40 -14.45 -11.99
N GLY A 218 -1.30 -13.82 -11.24
CA GLY A 218 -2.70 -13.73 -11.63
C GLY A 218 -2.92 -12.68 -12.73
N PRO A 219 -4.13 -12.12 -12.82
CA PRO A 219 -4.44 -11.09 -13.80
C PRO A 219 -3.55 -9.85 -13.70
N TYR A 220 -3.14 -9.34 -14.86
CA TYR A 220 -2.40 -8.08 -15.01
C TYR A 220 -3.23 -7.09 -15.81
N TYR A 221 -3.38 -5.88 -15.29
CA TYR A 221 -4.19 -4.82 -15.86
C TYR A 221 -3.28 -3.64 -16.25
N PRO A 222 -3.01 -3.43 -17.56
CA PRO A 222 -2.12 -2.39 -18.07
C PRO A 222 -2.79 -0.99 -18.03
N HIS A 223 -3.30 -0.58 -16.88
CA HIS A 223 -4.13 0.61 -16.70
C HIS A 223 -3.78 1.36 -15.40
N SER A 224 -4.22 2.61 -15.30
CA SER A 224 -4.24 3.36 -14.05
C SER A 224 -5.58 3.18 -13.32
N VAL A 225 -5.63 3.38 -12.00
CA VAL A 225 -6.88 3.29 -11.23
C VAL A 225 -8.00 4.17 -11.82
N PRO A 226 -7.75 5.44 -12.22
CA PRO A 226 -8.79 6.27 -12.83
C PRO A 226 -9.37 5.73 -14.13
N ASP A 227 -8.62 4.92 -14.89
CA ASP A 227 -9.13 4.38 -16.17
C ASP A 227 -10.36 3.48 -15.97
N PHE A 228 -10.49 2.83 -14.81
CA PHE A 228 -11.66 1.98 -14.47
C PHE A 228 -12.92 2.78 -14.13
N PHE A 229 -12.81 4.08 -13.87
CA PHE A 229 -13.94 4.91 -13.43
C PHE A 229 -14.30 6.04 -14.40
N VAL A 230 -13.31 6.60 -15.11
CA VAL A 230 -13.52 7.72 -16.04
C VAL A 230 -13.90 7.23 -17.44
N LYS A 231 -13.42 6.05 -17.84
CA LYS A 231 -13.62 5.52 -19.19
C LYS A 231 -14.47 4.25 -19.09
N ASN A 232 -15.70 4.30 -19.63
CA ASN A 232 -16.55 3.14 -19.89
C ASN A 232 -15.95 2.14 -20.93
N HIS A 233 -14.62 2.02 -21.04
CA HIS A 233 -13.93 1.43 -22.20
C HIS A 233 -12.60 0.72 -21.84
N THR A 234 -12.44 0.17 -20.64
CA THR A 234 -11.33 -0.78 -20.43
C THR A 234 -11.75 -2.14 -20.99
N ASN A 235 -11.05 -2.63 -22.01
CA ASN A 235 -11.18 -4.01 -22.47
C ASN A 235 -10.57 -4.94 -21.41
N LEU A 236 -11.33 -5.21 -20.35
CA LEU A 236 -10.98 -6.20 -19.35
C LEU A 236 -11.19 -7.60 -19.94
N THR A 237 -10.39 -8.56 -19.48
CA THR A 237 -10.74 -9.97 -19.72
C THR A 237 -12.03 -10.29 -18.95
N PRO A 238 -12.82 -11.32 -19.31
CA PRO A 238 -14.01 -11.69 -18.53
C PRO A 238 -13.72 -11.99 -17.06
N GLU A 239 -12.51 -12.45 -16.73
CA GLU A 239 -12.04 -12.59 -15.35
C GLU A 239 -11.76 -11.24 -14.70
N GLY A 240 -11.17 -10.31 -15.45
CA GLY A 240 -11.04 -8.91 -15.06
C GLY A 240 -12.38 -8.26 -14.78
N GLU A 241 -13.34 -8.37 -15.69
CA GLU A 241 -14.70 -7.86 -15.50
C GLU A 241 -15.31 -8.41 -14.22
N ARG A 242 -15.34 -9.74 -14.03
CA ARG A 242 -15.85 -10.34 -12.79
C ARG A 242 -15.12 -9.87 -11.53
N PHE A 243 -13.81 -9.68 -11.61
CA PHE A 243 -13.02 -9.20 -10.48
C PHE A 243 -13.37 -7.75 -10.15
N PHE A 244 -13.35 -6.85 -11.13
CA PHE A 244 -13.70 -5.45 -10.95
C PHE A 244 -15.18 -5.29 -10.56
N ASP A 245 -16.10 -6.05 -11.16
CA ASP A 245 -17.51 -6.15 -10.78
C ASP A 245 -17.67 -6.59 -9.32
N SER A 246 -16.88 -7.57 -8.86
CA SER A 246 -16.89 -8.02 -7.46
C SER A 246 -16.42 -6.94 -6.48
N LEU A 247 -15.58 -6.02 -6.97
CA LEU A 247 -15.20 -4.81 -6.24
C LEU A 247 -16.23 -3.68 -6.45
N GLY A 248 -17.24 -3.86 -7.30
CA GLY A 248 -18.22 -2.85 -7.67
C GLY A 248 -17.63 -1.72 -8.53
N LEU A 249 -16.73 -2.06 -9.46
CA LEU A 249 -16.03 -1.16 -10.38
C LEU A 249 -16.42 -1.42 -11.82
#